data_AF-A0A977PXC0-F1
#
_entry.id   AF-A0A977PXC0-F1
#
_cell.length_a   1.000
_cell.length_b   1.000
_cell.length_c   1.000
_cell.angle_alpha   90.00
_cell.angle_beta   90.00
_cell.angle_gamma   90.00
#
_symmetry.space_group_name_H-M   'P 1'
#
loop_
_entity.id
_entity.type
_entity.pdbx_description
1 polymer ?
#
loop_
_entity_poly.entity_id
_entity_poly.type
_entity_poly.pdbx_seq_one_letter_code
_entity_poly.pdbx_strand_id
1 'polypeptide(L)'
;MTLKIVGLKKNSKPEAEKPPEPEVPSQQVTPETTPVKEPVPTKAKKTKAATKQKSKPEVIPETKEVVSVEPEVDAPVEPTVAPVLENPEPETAVLGEADSEQPEKTEKAKLFFQGVGVIKGLIQSAEEGKYQVKIGDNVYPLMGKKLLLKRALALETELYLRVYPKAWYPLKGDRMTVNLGFQLVAFQTELREADTLNIFILRGLWQFIPQYKRPVLSIYRNERLGDWDKCKSNHLPLLWQDSPVKPFYFNPKAPKEEDKKPERYFCQLEARFIPAKNCFGFVTLLDEPTLRTPKYLKPIRQPAPKKTA
;
A
#
# COMPACT_ATOMS: atom_id res chain seq x y z
N MET A 1 2.39 42.68 58.72
CA MET A 1 0.93 42.83 58.81
C MET A 1 0.31 41.46 58.62
N THR A 2 -0.26 40.94 59.69
CA THR A 2 -0.66 39.53 59.86
C THR A 2 -2.16 39.43 59.58
N LEU A 3 -2.57 38.70 58.54
CA LEU A 3 -3.98 38.44 58.26
C LEU A 3 -4.34 37.01 58.65
N LYS A 4 -5.38 36.94 59.48
CA LYS A 4 -5.92 35.76 60.17
C LYS A 4 -6.60 34.80 59.22
N ILE A 5 -6.40 33.53 59.50
CA ILE A 5 -7.16 32.38 59.03
C ILE A 5 -8.55 32.40 59.69
N VAL A 6 -9.61 32.28 58.88
CA VAL A 6 -10.96 31.90 59.33
C VAL A 6 -11.40 30.72 58.48
N GLY A 7 -11.54 29.56 59.12
CA GLY A 7 -12.17 28.38 58.53
C GLY A 7 -13.68 28.39 58.76
N LEU A 8 -14.43 27.79 57.85
CA LEU A 8 -15.78 27.30 58.11
C LEU A 8 -16.13 26.10 57.22
N LYS A 9 -16.16 24.95 57.90
CA LYS A 9 -17.13 23.85 57.91
C LYS A 9 -17.66 23.18 56.62
N LYS A 10 -17.66 21.85 56.78
CA LYS A 10 -18.26 20.73 56.02
C LYS A 10 -19.79 20.74 55.97
N ASN A 11 -20.29 19.84 55.12
CA ASN A 11 -21.65 19.27 54.91
C ASN A 11 -22.30 19.86 53.66
N SER A 12 -22.95 19.10 52.77
CA SER A 12 -23.50 17.74 52.83
C SER A 12 -23.74 17.23 51.41
N LYS A 13 -23.59 15.92 51.24
CA LYS A 13 -23.96 15.09 50.09
C LYS A 13 -25.49 15.13 49.88
N PRO A 14 -26.00 15.37 48.66
CA PRO A 14 -27.37 14.99 48.32
C PRO A 14 -27.39 13.55 47.81
N GLU A 15 -28.35 12.83 48.35
CA GLU A 15 -28.72 11.45 48.08
C GLU A 15 -29.40 11.32 46.72
N ALA A 16 -29.26 10.15 46.10
CA ALA A 16 -29.76 9.86 44.76
C ALA A 16 -31.28 9.66 44.79
N GLU A 17 -32.01 10.46 44.02
CA GLU A 17 -33.43 10.28 43.77
C GLU A 17 -33.62 9.57 42.44
N LYS A 18 -34.17 8.34 42.52
CA LYS A 18 -34.47 7.46 41.39
C LYS A 18 -35.87 7.81 40.88
N PRO A 19 -36.07 8.20 39.60
CA PRO A 19 -37.41 8.40 39.08
C PRO A 19 -38.12 7.04 38.84
N PRO A 20 -39.44 6.97 39.08
CA PRO A 20 -40.24 5.76 38.96
C PRO A 20 -40.54 5.39 37.50
N GLU A 21 -40.66 4.08 37.30
CA GLU A 21 -41.04 3.36 36.09
C GLU A 21 -42.57 3.47 35.88
N PRO A 22 -43.07 3.91 34.71
CA PRO A 22 -44.50 3.85 34.42
C PRO A 22 -44.92 2.50 33.83
N GLU A 23 -46.06 2.05 34.33
CA GLU A 23 -46.71 0.76 34.18
C GLU A 23 -47.08 0.38 32.74
N VAL A 24 -46.98 -0.91 32.46
CA VAL A 24 -47.54 -1.59 31.28
C VAL A 24 -49.02 -1.89 31.53
N PRO A 25 -49.95 -1.51 30.63
CA PRO A 25 -51.28 -2.09 30.61
C PRO A 25 -51.27 -3.41 29.83
N SER A 26 -51.46 -4.49 30.57
CA SER A 26 -51.85 -5.80 30.07
C SER A 26 -53.31 -5.75 29.60
N GLN A 27 -53.59 -6.15 28.36
CA GLN A 27 -54.92 -6.66 27.98
C GLN A 27 -54.76 -8.02 27.32
N GLN A 28 -55.25 -9.02 28.05
CA GLN A 28 -55.55 -10.37 27.58
C GLN A 28 -56.88 -10.36 26.85
N VAL A 29 -56.95 -10.93 25.64
CA VAL A 29 -58.11 -11.68 25.15
C VAL A 29 -57.60 -12.87 24.32
N THR A 30 -57.82 -14.07 24.82
CA THR A 30 -57.78 -15.38 24.13
C THR A 30 -59.17 -15.71 23.55
N PRO A 31 -59.42 -16.88 22.93
CA PRO A 31 -58.77 -17.49 21.77
C PRO A 31 -59.83 -17.97 20.73
N GLU A 32 -59.44 -18.26 19.48
CA GLU A 32 -60.16 -19.27 18.70
C GLU A 32 -59.24 -20.02 17.74
N THR A 33 -59.68 -21.23 17.43
CA THR A 33 -58.89 -22.44 17.20
C THR A 33 -59.12 -22.91 15.78
N THR A 34 -58.08 -23.17 14.97
CA THR A 34 -57.87 -24.45 14.25
C THR A 34 -56.67 -24.40 13.29
N PRO A 35 -56.03 -25.57 13.01
CA PRO A 35 -54.73 -25.66 12.36
C PRO A 35 -54.81 -26.00 10.87
N VAL A 36 -53.86 -25.51 10.07
CA VAL A 36 -53.60 -26.02 8.71
C VAL A 36 -52.15 -26.47 8.59
N LYS A 37 -52.02 -27.66 8.02
CA LYS A 37 -50.89 -28.59 7.93
C LYS A 37 -49.64 -28.07 7.23
N GLU A 38 -48.50 -28.57 7.70
CA GLU A 38 -47.24 -28.72 6.94
C GLU A 38 -47.43 -29.55 5.65
N PRO A 39 -46.51 -29.39 4.69
CA PRO A 39 -45.94 -30.58 4.07
C PRO A 39 -44.40 -30.60 4.05
N VAL A 40 -43.91 -31.78 4.45
CA VAL A 40 -42.55 -32.34 4.37
C VAL A 40 -42.18 -32.69 2.90
N PRO A 41 -40.89 -32.81 2.53
CA PRO A 41 -40.39 -32.55 1.18
C PRO A 41 -40.31 -33.79 0.29
N THR A 42 -40.34 -33.58 -1.03
CA THR A 42 -40.15 -34.64 -2.03
C THR A 42 -38.79 -34.50 -2.74
N LYS A 43 -37.99 -35.57 -2.66
CA LYS A 43 -36.82 -35.82 -3.51
C LYS A 43 -37.28 -36.22 -4.92
N ALA A 44 -36.62 -35.69 -5.96
CA ALA A 44 -36.56 -36.32 -7.28
C ALA A 44 -35.18 -36.13 -7.91
N LYS A 45 -34.79 -37.11 -8.72
CA LYS A 45 -33.44 -37.52 -9.09
C LYS A 45 -33.28 -37.44 -10.62
N LYS A 46 -32.11 -36.99 -11.08
CA LYS A 46 -31.44 -37.22 -12.39
C LYS A 46 -32.20 -36.88 -13.69
N THR A 47 -31.57 -36.08 -14.56
CA THR A 47 -31.05 -36.57 -15.87
C THR A 47 -30.03 -35.61 -16.52
N LYS A 48 -29.10 -36.21 -17.28
CA LYS A 48 -28.10 -35.61 -18.17
C LYS A 48 -28.71 -35.37 -19.56
N ALA A 49 -28.27 -34.31 -20.26
CA ALA A 49 -27.98 -34.24 -21.72
C ALA A 49 -27.62 -32.78 -22.04
N ALA A 50 -26.37 -32.41 -22.35
CA ALA A 50 -25.76 -32.46 -23.68
C ALA A 50 -26.57 -31.75 -24.78
N THR A 51 -26.17 -30.54 -25.18
CA THR A 51 -26.13 -30.10 -26.59
C THR A 51 -25.08 -28.98 -26.72
N LYS A 52 -23.96 -29.34 -27.34
CA LYS A 52 -23.04 -28.41 -27.99
C LYS A 52 -23.69 -28.00 -29.31
N GLN A 53 -23.93 -26.71 -29.54
CA GLN A 53 -24.09 -26.18 -30.89
C GLN A 53 -22.87 -25.36 -31.27
N LYS A 54 -22.42 -25.67 -32.48
CA LYS A 54 -21.19 -25.28 -33.15
C LYS A 54 -21.67 -24.40 -34.33
N SER A 55 -21.31 -23.13 -34.36
CA SER A 55 -21.41 -22.25 -35.54
C SER A 55 -20.11 -21.44 -35.56
N LYS A 56 -19.15 -21.89 -36.37
CA LYS A 56 -18.81 -21.39 -37.72
C LYS A 56 -18.28 -19.94 -37.66
N PRO A 57 -16.96 -19.73 -37.84
CA PRO A 57 -16.40 -18.40 -38.08
C PRO A 57 -16.65 -17.98 -39.52
N GLU A 58 -17.14 -16.75 -39.67
CA GLU A 58 -17.31 -16.07 -40.96
C GLU A 58 -15.99 -15.39 -41.33
N VAL A 59 -15.55 -15.68 -42.55
CA VAL A 59 -14.34 -15.21 -43.20
C VAL A 59 -14.71 -13.93 -43.95
N ILE A 60 -14.02 -12.82 -43.69
CA ILE A 60 -14.00 -11.66 -44.58
C ILE A 60 -12.62 -11.65 -45.25
N PRO A 61 -12.54 -11.58 -46.59
CA PRO A 61 -11.29 -11.59 -47.31
C PRO A 61 -10.67 -10.18 -47.43
N GLU A 62 -9.35 -10.22 -47.41
CA GLU A 62 -8.36 -9.35 -48.06
C GLU A 62 -8.87 -8.48 -49.22
N THR A 63 -8.44 -7.22 -49.27
CA THR A 63 -8.16 -6.52 -50.54
C THR A 63 -6.93 -5.64 -50.39
N LYS A 64 -5.96 -5.89 -51.27
CA LYS A 64 -4.72 -5.16 -51.52
C LYS A 64 -4.95 -4.03 -52.52
N GLU A 65 -4.17 -2.96 -52.42
CA GLU A 65 -3.48 -2.23 -53.52
C GLU A 65 -2.69 -1.07 -52.86
N VAL A 66 -1.35 -1.09 -52.77
CA VAL A 66 -0.33 -0.81 -53.80
C VAL A 66 -0.50 0.58 -54.42
N VAL A 67 0.43 1.50 -54.16
CA VAL A 67 1.29 2.16 -55.18
C VAL A 67 2.45 2.88 -54.47
N SER A 68 3.66 2.48 -54.83
CA SER A 68 4.93 3.20 -54.65
C SER A 68 5.09 4.25 -55.74
N VAL A 69 5.68 5.41 -55.44
CA VAL A 69 6.62 6.09 -56.34
C VAL A 69 7.68 6.81 -55.50
N GLU A 70 8.94 6.52 -55.81
CA GLU A 70 10.18 7.06 -55.26
C GLU A 70 10.71 8.21 -56.18
N PRO A 71 11.87 8.85 -55.89
CA PRO A 71 12.09 10.29 -56.06
C PRO A 71 12.81 10.67 -57.35
N GLU A 72 12.91 11.98 -57.62
CA GLU A 72 13.86 12.51 -58.59
C GLU A 72 14.55 13.79 -58.09
N VAL A 73 15.78 13.91 -58.56
CA VAL A 73 16.96 14.67 -58.18
C VAL A 73 16.98 16.01 -58.93
N ASP A 74 17.62 17.06 -58.41
CA ASP A 74 18.86 17.63 -58.99
C ASP A 74 19.34 18.91 -58.27
N ALA A 75 20.66 19.10 -58.25
CA ALA A 75 21.41 20.23 -57.69
C ALA A 75 21.73 21.26 -58.81
N PRO A 76 22.82 22.07 -58.80
CA PRO A 76 23.52 22.88 -57.78
C PRO A 76 23.68 24.37 -58.24
N VAL A 77 24.38 25.24 -57.48
CA VAL A 77 25.45 26.18 -57.95
C VAL A 77 25.86 27.17 -56.82
N GLU A 78 27.17 27.28 -56.62
CA GLU A 78 27.96 28.10 -55.68
C GLU A 78 28.16 29.58 -56.15
N PRO A 79 29.24 30.34 -55.79
CA PRO A 79 29.73 30.83 -54.48
C PRO A 79 29.96 32.37 -54.52
N THR A 80 30.35 32.99 -53.39
CA THR A 80 31.12 34.26 -53.41
C THR A 80 32.09 34.33 -52.23
N VAL A 81 33.21 35.00 -52.49
CA VAL A 81 34.58 34.83 -52.01
C VAL A 81 34.92 35.66 -50.76
N ALA A 82 36.01 35.22 -50.09
CA ALA A 82 36.73 35.72 -48.91
C ALA A 82 37.35 37.15 -49.06
N PRO A 83 38.14 37.72 -48.11
CA PRO A 83 39.51 37.26 -47.72
C PRO A 83 39.83 37.32 -46.19
N VAL A 84 40.62 36.39 -45.58
CA VAL A 84 42.11 36.24 -45.44
C VAL A 84 42.79 37.14 -44.38
N LEU A 85 43.48 36.49 -43.41
CA LEU A 85 44.82 36.76 -42.80
C LEU A 85 44.94 35.93 -41.51
N GLU A 86 46.02 35.28 -41.08
CA GLU A 86 47.27 34.75 -41.67
C GLU A 86 47.86 33.77 -40.62
N ASN A 87 48.79 32.91 -41.07
CA ASN A 87 49.52 31.77 -40.45
C ASN A 87 50.35 32.09 -39.15
N PRO A 88 51.20 31.19 -38.55
CA PRO A 88 51.43 29.73 -38.70
C PRO A 88 51.62 28.91 -37.37
N GLU A 89 51.74 27.58 -37.52
CA GLU A 89 52.23 26.50 -36.60
C GLU A 89 53.74 26.66 -36.20
N PRO A 90 54.48 25.72 -35.51
CA PRO A 90 54.19 24.32 -35.10
C PRO A 90 54.80 23.83 -33.74
N GLU A 91 54.64 22.51 -33.48
CA GLU A 91 55.53 21.56 -32.74
C GLU A 91 55.00 20.83 -31.48
N THR A 92 54.53 19.61 -31.74
CA THR A 92 54.86 18.27 -31.19
C THR A 92 55.52 18.03 -29.80
N ALA A 93 54.96 17.00 -29.12
CA ALA A 93 55.51 16.09 -28.09
C ALA A 93 55.49 16.60 -26.61
N VAL A 94 55.20 15.85 -25.54
CA VAL A 94 55.47 14.43 -25.17
C VAL A 94 54.47 13.97 -24.08
N LEU A 95 54.25 12.66 -24.01
CA LEU A 95 53.64 11.86 -22.92
C LEU A 95 54.11 12.24 -21.50
N GLY A 96 53.22 12.16 -20.51
CA GLY A 96 53.60 12.16 -19.08
C GLY A 96 52.42 12.28 -18.12
N GLU A 97 51.97 11.12 -17.63
CA GLU A 97 51.34 10.85 -16.33
C GLU A 97 50.71 12.04 -15.57
N ALA A 98 49.39 12.12 -15.61
CA ALA A 98 48.61 12.73 -14.53
C ALA A 98 47.61 11.68 -14.06
N ASP A 99 47.95 11.08 -12.93
CA ASP A 99 47.13 10.27 -12.06
C ASP A 99 45.79 10.99 -11.79
N SER A 100 44.82 10.75 -12.66
CA SER A 100 43.42 11.10 -12.41
C SER A 100 42.83 9.91 -11.68
N GLU A 101 42.99 9.91 -10.35
CA GLU A 101 42.07 9.26 -9.43
C GLU A 101 40.66 9.83 -9.69
N GLN A 102 39.97 9.26 -10.69
CA GLN A 102 38.52 9.33 -10.76
C GLN A 102 37.99 8.57 -9.53
N PRO A 103 37.15 9.19 -8.69
CA PRO A 103 36.37 8.43 -7.75
C PRO A 103 35.23 7.75 -8.51
N GLU A 104 35.52 6.67 -9.23
CA GLU A 104 34.49 5.68 -9.60
C GLU A 104 34.08 4.88 -8.35
N LYS A 105 33.47 5.59 -7.40
CA LYS A 105 32.47 5.02 -6.51
C LYS A 105 31.13 5.51 -6.99
N THR A 106 30.65 4.93 -8.08
CA THR A 106 29.21 4.77 -8.24
C THR A 106 28.77 3.84 -7.11
N GLU A 107 28.46 4.41 -5.94
CA GLU A 107 27.80 3.71 -4.87
C GLU A 107 26.55 3.07 -5.46
N LYS A 108 26.60 1.76 -5.71
CA LYS A 108 25.41 0.98 -6.07
C LYS A 108 24.37 1.27 -5.01
N ALA A 109 23.36 2.07 -5.36
CA ALA A 109 22.32 2.50 -4.43
C ALA A 109 21.79 1.24 -3.72
N LYS A 110 22.05 1.16 -2.41
CA LYS A 110 21.75 -0.03 -1.63
C LYS A 110 20.24 -0.26 -1.72
N LEU A 111 19.81 -1.33 -2.38
CA LEU A 111 18.40 -1.68 -2.44
C LEU A 111 17.90 -2.00 -1.03
N PHE A 112 16.76 -1.44 -0.63
CA PHE A 112 16.12 -1.69 0.68
C PHE A 112 14.60 -1.60 0.58
N PHE A 113 13.91 -2.20 1.56
CA PHE A 113 12.46 -2.20 1.65
C PHE A 113 11.95 -0.94 2.35
N GLN A 114 10.93 -0.30 1.79
CA GLN A 114 10.41 0.97 2.31
C GLN A 114 8.92 1.12 2.02
N GLY A 115 8.22 1.80 2.93
CA GLY A 115 6.88 2.31 2.70
C GLY A 115 6.68 3.57 3.52
N VAL A 116 6.92 4.74 2.95
CA VAL A 116 6.80 6.01 3.67
C VAL A 116 6.00 6.97 2.83
N GLY A 117 5.08 7.70 3.45
CA GLY A 117 4.34 8.76 2.79
C GLY A 117 3.88 9.81 3.78
N VAL A 118 3.23 10.84 3.24
CA VAL A 118 2.64 11.93 4.03
C VAL A 118 1.13 11.90 3.85
N ILE A 119 0.41 11.97 4.96
CA ILE A 119 -1.04 12.11 5.00
C ILE A 119 -1.40 13.36 5.80
N LYS A 120 -2.56 13.95 5.53
CA LYS A 120 -3.12 15.03 6.33
C LYS A 120 -4.30 14.48 7.12
N GLY A 121 -4.38 14.78 8.41
CA GLY A 121 -5.53 14.36 9.20
C GLY A 121 -5.50 14.86 10.63
N LEU A 122 -6.66 14.76 11.28
CA LEU A 122 -6.85 15.10 12.68
C LEU A 122 -6.59 13.86 13.55
N ILE A 123 -5.71 14.00 14.54
CA ILE A 123 -5.43 12.92 15.49
C ILE A 123 -6.47 12.92 16.59
N GLN A 124 -6.99 11.75 16.92
CA GLN A 124 -8.01 11.54 17.95
C GLN A 124 -7.60 10.43 18.90
N SER A 125 -8.04 10.52 20.16
CA SER A 125 -7.94 9.42 21.12
C SER A 125 -9.19 8.56 21.01
N ALA A 126 -9.05 7.25 20.76
CA ALA A 126 -10.18 6.32 20.74
C ALA A 126 -10.57 5.90 22.16
N GLU A 127 -9.56 5.45 22.89
CA GLU A 127 -9.59 4.86 24.22
C GLU A 127 -8.23 5.16 24.85
N GLU A 128 -8.09 4.96 26.16
CA GLU A 128 -6.82 5.22 26.83
C GLU A 128 -5.67 4.45 26.17
N GLY A 129 -4.72 5.19 25.59
CA GLY A 129 -3.55 4.62 24.91
C GLY A 129 -3.75 4.17 23.46
N LYS A 130 -4.96 4.29 22.89
CA LYS A 130 -5.23 4.00 21.47
C LYS A 130 -5.51 5.30 20.70
N TYR A 131 -4.71 5.54 19.67
CA TYR A 131 -4.82 6.73 18.83
C TYR A 131 -5.38 6.39 17.46
N GLN A 132 -6.06 7.35 16.85
CA GLN A 132 -6.64 7.27 15.52
C GLN A 132 -6.29 8.54 14.75
N VAL A 133 -6.30 8.45 13.42
CA VAL A 133 -6.27 9.61 12.54
C VAL A 133 -7.52 9.62 11.69
N LYS A 134 -8.23 10.76 11.67
CA LYS A 134 -9.34 11.01 10.77
C LYS A 134 -8.80 11.64 9.48
N ILE A 135 -9.07 11.00 8.35
CA ILE A 135 -8.67 11.43 7.00
C ILE A 135 -9.95 11.50 6.15
N GLY A 136 -10.45 12.71 5.92
CA GLY A 136 -11.80 12.90 5.38
C GLY A 136 -12.83 12.24 6.30
N ASP A 137 -13.66 11.36 5.73
CA ASP A 137 -14.70 10.63 6.49
C ASP A 137 -14.20 9.30 7.09
N ASN A 138 -12.96 8.92 6.82
CA ASN A 138 -12.42 7.63 7.25
C ASN A 138 -11.56 7.80 8.51
N VAL A 139 -11.63 6.82 9.41
CA VAL A 139 -10.84 6.79 10.64
C VAL A 139 -9.91 5.58 10.62
N TYR A 140 -8.62 5.82 10.86
CA TYR A 140 -7.58 4.81 10.78
C TYR A 140 -6.82 4.69 12.11
N PRO A 141 -6.50 3.47 12.57
CA PRO A 141 -5.65 3.28 13.73
C PRO A 141 -4.27 3.92 13.52
N LEU A 142 -3.83 4.71 14.49
CA LEU A 142 -2.54 5.39 14.48
C LEU A 142 -1.64 4.79 15.58
N MET A 143 -0.53 4.22 15.14
CA MET A 143 0.49 3.58 15.98
C MET A 143 1.74 4.46 16.03
N GLY A 144 2.62 4.28 17.02
CA GLY A 144 3.86 5.06 17.10
C GLY A 144 4.41 5.16 18.50
N LYS A 145 5.45 5.99 18.67
CA LYS A 145 6.00 6.29 20.00
C LYS A 145 4.97 7.09 20.80
N LYS A 146 4.65 6.65 22.03
CA LYS A 146 3.62 7.28 22.90
C LYS A 146 3.83 8.79 23.07
N LEU A 147 5.07 9.23 23.29
CA LEU A 147 5.39 10.65 23.45
C LEU A 147 5.10 11.47 22.18
N LEU A 148 5.42 10.91 21.00
CA LEU A 148 5.17 11.57 19.72
C LEU A 148 3.67 11.72 19.46
N LEU A 149 2.89 10.67 19.72
CA LEU A 149 1.44 10.68 19.56
C LEU A 149 0.77 11.67 20.52
N LYS A 150 1.20 11.72 21.79
CA LYS A 150 0.69 12.69 22.77
C LYS A 150 0.95 14.14 22.36
N ARG A 151 2.16 14.45 21.88
CA ARG A 151 2.51 15.80 21.39
C ARG A 151 1.67 16.19 20.18
N ALA A 152 1.49 15.27 19.25
CA ALA A 152 0.69 15.51 18.06
C ALA A 152 -0.81 15.71 18.41
N LEU A 153 -1.34 14.90 19.33
CA LEU A 153 -2.72 15.03 19.81
C LEU A 153 -2.96 16.38 20.52
N ALA A 154 -2.00 16.87 21.30
CA ALA A 154 -2.11 18.12 22.05
C ALA A 154 -2.22 19.38 21.17
N LEU A 155 -1.95 19.29 19.86
CA LEU A 155 -2.13 20.40 18.94
C LEU A 155 -3.59 20.58 18.49
N GLU A 156 -4.44 19.58 18.69
CA GLU A 156 -5.89 19.61 18.41
C GLU A 156 -6.26 20.17 17.02
N THR A 157 -5.38 19.97 16.03
CA THR A 157 -5.52 20.50 14.66
C THR A 157 -5.20 19.43 13.62
N GLU A 158 -5.53 19.71 12.36
CA GLU A 158 -5.08 18.86 11.25
C GLU A 158 -3.57 19.01 11.06
N LEU A 159 -2.88 17.87 11.01
CA LEU A 159 -1.43 17.82 10.87
C LEU A 159 -1.03 17.07 9.61
N TYR A 160 0.13 17.42 9.08
CA TYR A 160 0.81 16.64 8.07
C TYR A 160 1.64 15.56 8.77
N LEU A 161 1.22 14.31 8.63
CA LEU A 161 1.80 13.16 9.29
C LEU A 161 2.67 12.40 8.31
N ARG A 162 3.97 12.31 8.59
CA ARG A 162 4.85 11.36 7.93
C ARG A 162 4.66 10.01 8.56
N VAL A 163 4.22 9.03 7.78
CA VAL A 163 3.75 7.74 8.28
C VAL A 163 4.30 6.57 7.49
N TYR A 164 4.34 5.41 8.15
CA TYR A 164 4.55 4.12 7.54
C TYR A 164 3.21 3.36 7.53
N PRO A 165 2.66 2.98 6.37
CA PRO A 165 1.35 2.32 6.30
C PRO A 165 1.45 0.88 6.82
N LYS A 166 0.39 0.37 7.44
CA LYS A 166 0.30 -1.01 7.94
C LYS A 166 -1.00 -1.63 7.48
N ALA A 167 -0.91 -2.75 6.77
CA ALA A 167 -2.04 -3.56 6.36
C ALA A 167 -2.14 -4.84 7.18
N TRP A 168 -3.35 -5.19 7.58
CA TRP A 168 -3.66 -6.52 8.11
C TRP A 168 -4.98 -7.02 7.57
N TYR A 169 -5.11 -8.33 7.57
CA TYR A 169 -6.14 -9.04 6.82
C TYR A 169 -6.93 -9.93 7.78
N PRO A 170 -7.87 -9.38 8.55
CA PRO A 170 -8.72 -10.18 9.40
C PRO A 170 -9.72 -10.99 8.55
N LEU A 171 -10.05 -12.17 9.06
CA LEU A 171 -11.13 -12.98 8.50
C LEU A 171 -12.47 -12.46 9.05
N LYS A 172 -13.37 -12.03 8.18
CA LYS A 172 -14.74 -11.59 8.53
C LYS A 172 -15.73 -12.49 7.79
N GLY A 173 -16.29 -13.47 8.52
CA GLY A 173 -17.03 -14.58 7.90
C GLY A 173 -16.11 -15.38 6.98
N ASP A 174 -16.54 -15.65 5.75
CA ASP A 174 -15.75 -16.40 4.75
C ASP A 174 -14.84 -15.52 3.86
N ARG A 175 -14.77 -14.21 4.13
CA ARG A 175 -13.98 -13.27 3.32
C ARG A 175 -12.92 -12.58 4.15
N MET A 176 -11.72 -12.50 3.57
CA MET A 176 -10.64 -11.71 4.12
C MET A 176 -10.90 -10.23 3.79
N THR A 177 -11.03 -9.38 4.80
CA THR A 177 -11.12 -7.93 4.60
C THR A 177 -9.75 -7.30 4.72
N VAL A 178 -9.58 -6.09 4.18
CA VAL A 178 -8.34 -5.33 4.36
C VAL A 178 -8.58 -4.21 5.33
N ASN A 179 -7.80 -4.22 6.40
CA ASN A 179 -7.72 -3.10 7.31
C ASN A 179 -6.38 -2.39 7.10
N LEU A 180 -6.43 -1.07 7.16
CA LEU A 180 -5.26 -0.21 7.09
C LEU A 180 -5.15 0.61 8.37
N GLY A 181 -3.92 0.93 8.72
CA GLY A 181 -3.55 1.87 9.76
C GLY A 181 -2.20 2.47 9.44
N PHE A 182 -1.76 3.40 10.28
CA PHE A 182 -0.55 4.16 10.04
C PHE A 182 0.35 4.14 11.27
N GLN A 183 1.64 3.98 11.07
CA GLN A 183 2.63 4.17 12.11
C GLN A 183 3.26 5.56 11.94
N LEU A 184 3.04 6.44 12.91
CA LEU A 184 3.56 7.80 12.93
C LEU A 184 5.09 7.79 13.08
N VAL A 185 5.76 8.48 12.15
CA VAL A 185 7.21 8.70 12.16
C VAL A 185 7.53 10.11 12.61
N ALA A 186 6.82 11.11 12.05
CA ALA A 186 6.92 12.51 12.41
C ALA A 186 5.61 13.24 12.05
N PHE A 187 5.39 14.42 12.61
CA PHE A 187 4.26 15.28 12.28
C PHE A 187 4.72 16.74 12.17
N GLN A 188 4.00 17.53 11.37
CA GLN A 188 4.27 18.94 11.11
C GLN A 188 2.96 19.70 10.91
N THR A 189 2.99 21.01 11.14
CA THR A 189 1.84 21.91 10.91
C THR A 189 1.72 22.33 9.45
N GLU A 190 2.82 22.31 8.70
CA GLU A 190 2.90 22.68 7.29
C GLU A 190 3.46 21.54 6.44
N LEU A 191 3.12 21.51 5.16
CA LEU A 191 3.63 20.52 4.21
C LEU A 191 5.03 20.97 3.75
N ARG A 192 6.02 20.08 3.84
CA ARG A 192 7.34 20.34 3.27
C ARG A 192 7.26 20.32 1.75
N GLU A 193 8.02 21.21 1.10
CA GLU A 193 8.10 21.29 -0.36
C GLU A 193 8.46 19.96 -1.02
N ALA A 194 9.32 19.15 -0.37
CA ALA A 194 9.73 17.84 -0.87
C ALA A 194 8.69 16.73 -0.70
N ASP A 195 7.62 16.95 0.08
CA ASP A 195 6.61 15.93 0.35
C ASP A 195 5.37 16.17 -0.52
N THR A 196 4.83 15.11 -1.12
CA THR A 196 3.53 15.17 -1.81
C THR A 196 2.44 14.51 -0.97
N LEU A 197 1.33 15.22 -0.79
CA LEU A 197 0.22 14.75 0.05
C LEU A 197 -0.41 13.48 -0.53
N ASN A 198 -0.64 12.50 0.35
CA ASN A 198 -1.20 11.17 0.07
C ASN A 198 -0.38 10.33 -0.92
N ILE A 199 0.85 10.73 -1.23
CA ILE A 199 1.80 9.94 -2.02
C ILE A 199 2.76 9.21 -1.10
N PHE A 200 2.99 7.95 -1.42
CA PHE A 200 3.86 7.04 -0.68
C PHE A 200 4.95 6.51 -1.60
N ILE A 201 6.18 6.59 -1.14
CA ILE A 201 7.32 5.90 -1.72
C ILE A 201 7.29 4.46 -1.19
N LEU A 202 7.01 3.52 -2.10
CA LEU A 202 6.92 2.11 -1.79
C LEU A 202 8.03 1.34 -2.53
N ARG A 203 8.79 0.55 -1.78
CA ARG A 203 9.87 -0.31 -2.28
C ARG A 203 9.67 -1.72 -1.74
N GLY A 204 9.30 -2.66 -2.61
CA GLY A 204 8.89 -3.99 -2.19
C GLY A 204 8.76 -5.00 -3.32
N LEU A 205 8.38 -6.23 -2.96
CA LEU A 205 8.14 -7.29 -3.94
C LEU A 205 6.72 -7.18 -4.49
N TRP A 206 6.59 -7.21 -5.81
CA TRP A 206 5.29 -7.23 -6.48
C TRP A 206 4.75 -8.65 -6.54
N GLN A 207 3.65 -8.92 -5.83
CA GLN A 207 3.17 -10.28 -5.60
C GLN A 207 1.65 -10.37 -5.61
N PHE A 208 1.12 -11.52 -6.02
CA PHE A 208 -0.27 -11.87 -5.80
C PHE A 208 -0.36 -12.88 -4.67
N ILE A 209 -1.15 -12.56 -3.63
CA ILE A 209 -1.35 -13.44 -2.48
C ILE A 209 -2.73 -14.11 -2.60
N PRO A 210 -2.79 -15.44 -2.87
CA PRO A 210 -4.06 -16.15 -3.06
C PRO A 210 -5.03 -16.02 -1.88
N GLN A 211 -4.51 -15.99 -0.65
CA GLN A 211 -5.31 -15.83 0.56
C GLN A 211 -6.07 -14.49 0.60
N TYR A 212 -5.50 -13.44 0.00
CA TYR A 212 -6.10 -12.10 -0.05
C TYR A 212 -6.84 -11.83 -1.36
N LYS A 213 -6.69 -12.74 -2.34
CA LYS A 213 -7.27 -12.68 -3.70
C LYS A 213 -6.99 -11.35 -4.40
N ARG A 214 -5.80 -10.76 -4.19
CA ARG A 214 -5.40 -9.47 -4.76
C ARG A 214 -3.89 -9.35 -4.91
N PRO A 215 -3.44 -8.49 -5.85
CA PRO A 215 -2.04 -8.10 -5.91
C PRO A 215 -1.69 -7.12 -4.78
N VAL A 216 -0.48 -7.25 -4.28
CA VAL A 216 0.08 -6.48 -3.16
C VAL A 216 1.53 -6.13 -3.44
N LEU A 217 1.99 -5.03 -2.85
CA LEU A 217 3.40 -4.78 -2.67
C LEU A 217 3.82 -5.26 -1.28
N SER A 218 4.68 -6.28 -1.25
CA SER A 218 5.19 -6.88 -0.02
C SER A 218 6.45 -6.16 0.45
N ILE A 219 6.36 -5.48 1.58
CA ILE A 219 7.47 -4.73 2.18
C ILE A 219 7.98 -5.51 3.40
N TYR A 220 9.24 -5.95 3.32
CA TYR A 220 9.92 -6.69 4.38
C TYR A 220 10.72 -5.74 5.28
N ARG A 221 11.27 -6.27 6.38
CA ARG A 221 12.20 -5.53 7.24
C ARG A 221 13.63 -5.87 6.87
N ASN A 222 14.45 -4.86 6.61
CA ASN A 222 15.89 -5.03 6.43
C ASN A 222 16.61 -5.19 7.77
N GLU A 223 16.08 -4.57 8.83
CA GLU A 223 16.71 -4.50 10.15
C GLU A 223 15.70 -4.79 11.26
N ARG A 224 16.22 -5.26 12.40
CA ARG A 224 15.42 -5.70 13.54
C ARG A 224 15.25 -4.54 14.50
N LEU A 225 14.03 -4.25 14.92
CA LEU A 225 13.78 -3.19 15.92
C LEU A 225 14.07 -3.62 17.36
N GLY A 226 14.20 -4.92 17.61
CA GLY A 226 14.45 -5.51 18.93
C GLY A 226 14.03 -6.98 18.98
N ASP A 227 14.22 -7.64 20.12
CA ASP A 227 14.02 -9.10 20.22
C ASP A 227 12.57 -9.56 20.08
N TRP A 228 11.63 -8.67 20.39
CA TRP A 228 10.19 -8.87 20.24
C TRP A 228 9.73 -8.77 18.77
N ASP A 229 10.59 -8.28 17.86
CA ASP A 229 10.25 -8.10 16.47
C ASP A 229 10.20 -9.43 15.72
N LYS A 230 8.97 -9.85 15.37
CA LYS A 230 8.70 -11.07 14.58
C LYS A 230 9.05 -10.90 13.10
N CYS A 231 9.48 -9.72 12.66
CA CYS A 231 9.90 -9.42 11.29
C CYS A 231 8.83 -9.78 10.24
N LYS A 232 7.55 -9.56 10.59
CA LYS A 232 6.43 -9.82 9.67
C LYS A 232 6.48 -8.84 8.50
N SER A 233 6.25 -9.36 7.30
CA SER A 233 6.05 -8.56 6.10
C SER A 233 4.76 -7.74 6.17
N ASN A 234 4.78 -6.60 5.53
CA ASN A 234 3.62 -5.74 5.35
C ASN A 234 3.15 -5.84 3.90
N HIS A 235 1.96 -6.39 3.68
CA HIS A 235 1.41 -6.64 2.35
C HIS A 235 0.42 -5.55 2.00
N LEU A 236 0.88 -4.51 1.31
CA LEU A 236 0.02 -3.36 0.98
C LEU A 236 -0.79 -3.66 -0.29
N PRO A 237 -2.13 -3.56 -0.27
CA PRO A 237 -2.93 -3.71 -1.49
C PRO A 237 -2.62 -2.58 -2.47
N LEU A 238 -2.25 -2.93 -3.69
CA LEU A 238 -1.85 -1.95 -4.72
C LEU A 238 -2.61 -2.24 -6.01
N LEU A 239 -3.26 -1.20 -6.55
CA LEU A 239 -3.91 -1.19 -7.85
C LEU A 239 -2.89 -0.69 -8.88
N TRP A 240 -2.43 -1.61 -9.73
CA TRP A 240 -1.47 -1.33 -10.79
C TRP A 240 -1.82 -2.22 -12.00
N GLN A 241 -2.69 -1.70 -12.86
CA GLN A 241 -3.30 -2.48 -13.95
C GLN A 241 -2.34 -2.68 -15.12
N ASP A 242 -1.52 -1.68 -15.39
CA ASP A 242 -0.56 -1.51 -16.48
C ASP A 242 0.88 -1.77 -16.03
N SER A 243 1.08 -2.62 -15.02
CA SER A 243 2.42 -2.97 -14.56
C SER A 243 3.22 -3.61 -15.70
N PRO A 244 4.48 -3.17 -15.93
CA PRO A 244 5.34 -3.77 -16.97
C PRO A 244 5.72 -5.21 -16.65
N VAL A 245 5.51 -5.65 -15.41
CA VAL A 245 5.83 -7.00 -14.93
C VAL A 245 4.62 -7.61 -14.21
N LYS A 246 4.44 -8.92 -14.36
CA LYS A 246 3.35 -9.64 -13.68
C LYS A 246 3.65 -9.77 -12.18
N PRO A 247 2.63 -9.66 -11.31
CA PRO A 247 2.82 -9.94 -9.89
C PRO A 247 3.26 -11.40 -9.70
N PHE A 248 4.23 -11.63 -8.83
CA PHE A 248 4.68 -12.99 -8.52
C PHE A 248 3.56 -13.81 -7.87
N TYR A 249 3.21 -14.95 -8.47
CA TYR A 249 2.27 -15.91 -7.89
C TYR A 249 3.04 -17.02 -7.19
N PHE A 250 2.90 -17.10 -5.85
CA PHE A 250 3.47 -18.23 -5.12
C PHE A 250 2.72 -19.52 -5.47
N ASN A 251 3.41 -20.45 -6.14
CA ASN A 251 2.90 -21.79 -6.40
C ASN A 251 3.73 -22.83 -5.61
N PRO A 252 3.18 -23.43 -4.54
CA PRO A 252 3.87 -24.45 -3.75
C PRO A 252 4.25 -25.70 -4.56
N LYS A 253 3.54 -25.94 -5.68
CA LYS A 253 3.72 -27.11 -6.55
C LYS A 253 4.65 -26.81 -7.73
N ALA A 254 5.18 -25.59 -7.85
CA ALA A 254 6.07 -25.25 -8.95
C ALA A 254 7.37 -26.09 -8.86
N PRO A 255 7.94 -26.49 -10.00
CA PRO A 255 9.25 -27.13 -10.05
C PRO A 255 10.29 -26.28 -9.33
N LYS A 256 11.21 -26.92 -8.60
CA LYS A 256 12.29 -26.24 -7.87
C LYS A 256 13.45 -25.82 -8.76
N GLU A 257 13.47 -26.26 -10.02
CA GLU A 257 14.39 -25.83 -11.07
C GLU A 257 14.29 -24.31 -11.25
N GLU A 258 15.44 -23.63 -11.34
CA GLU A 258 15.50 -22.16 -11.37
C GLU A 258 14.82 -21.57 -12.60
N ASP A 259 14.96 -22.20 -13.76
CA ASP A 259 14.39 -21.76 -15.04
C ASP A 259 12.85 -21.84 -15.08
N LYS A 260 12.24 -22.54 -14.11
CA LYS A 260 10.78 -22.72 -14.01
C LYS A 260 10.18 -21.99 -12.80
N LYS A 261 11.00 -21.28 -12.01
CA LYS A 261 10.48 -20.47 -10.89
C LYS A 261 9.88 -19.19 -11.45
N PRO A 262 8.66 -18.81 -11.00
CA PRO A 262 8.12 -17.52 -11.37
C PRO A 262 9.03 -16.41 -10.85
N GLU A 263 9.29 -15.44 -11.70
CA GLU A 263 10.16 -14.30 -11.42
C GLU A 263 9.59 -13.43 -10.29
N ARG A 264 10.49 -12.94 -9.43
CA ARG A 264 10.14 -12.08 -8.30
C ARG A 264 10.73 -10.70 -8.53
N TYR A 265 9.88 -9.80 -8.99
CA TYR A 265 10.28 -8.42 -9.22
C TYR A 265 10.23 -7.60 -7.94
N PHE A 266 11.36 -6.98 -7.63
CA PHE A 266 11.47 -5.88 -6.70
C PHE A 266 11.16 -4.57 -7.44
N CYS A 267 10.13 -3.87 -6.99
CA CYS A 267 9.64 -2.64 -7.60
C CYS A 267 9.83 -1.47 -6.64
N GLN A 268 10.19 -0.33 -7.20
CA GLN A 268 10.31 0.95 -6.51
C GLN A 268 9.37 1.92 -7.20
N LEU A 269 8.37 2.43 -6.48
CA LEU A 269 7.30 3.21 -7.09
C LEU A 269 6.73 4.23 -6.11
N GLU A 270 6.11 5.25 -6.67
CA GLU A 270 5.18 6.12 -5.96
C GLU A 270 3.77 5.57 -6.09
N ALA A 271 3.04 5.66 -4.98
CA ALA A 271 1.67 5.22 -4.90
C ALA A 271 0.80 6.21 -4.14
N ARG A 272 -0.37 6.50 -4.69
CA ARG A 272 -1.38 7.35 -4.04
C ARG A 272 -2.24 6.52 -3.11
N PHE A 273 -2.40 6.97 -1.88
CA PHE A 273 -3.36 6.37 -0.96
C PHE A 273 -4.80 6.73 -1.37
N ILE A 274 -5.68 5.73 -1.41
CA ILE A 274 -7.09 5.85 -1.80
C ILE A 274 -7.96 5.43 -0.60
N PRO A 275 -8.37 6.37 0.27
CA PRO A 275 -9.16 6.07 1.48
C PRO A 275 -10.44 5.27 1.17
N ALA A 276 -11.17 5.68 0.13
CA ALA A 276 -12.45 5.06 -0.27
C ALA A 276 -12.36 3.56 -0.58
N LYS A 277 -11.18 3.06 -0.98
CA LYS A 277 -10.95 1.64 -1.33
C LYS A 277 -10.05 0.92 -0.32
N ASN A 278 -9.55 1.63 0.70
CA ASN A 278 -8.51 1.14 1.62
C ASN A 278 -7.36 0.46 0.87
N CYS A 279 -6.86 1.14 -0.16
CA CYS A 279 -5.75 0.63 -0.96
C CYS A 279 -4.88 1.76 -1.51
N PHE A 280 -3.83 1.35 -2.23
CA PHE A 280 -2.91 2.24 -2.92
C PHE A 280 -3.13 2.12 -4.43
N GLY A 281 -3.06 3.23 -5.15
CA GLY A 281 -3.02 3.26 -6.62
C GLY A 281 -1.61 3.61 -7.09
N PHE A 282 -1.12 2.94 -8.13
CA PHE A 282 0.14 3.28 -8.77
C PHE A 282 0.13 4.73 -9.31
N VAL A 283 1.28 5.41 -9.24
CA VAL A 283 1.49 6.75 -9.80
C VAL A 283 2.64 6.75 -10.78
N THR A 284 3.84 6.38 -10.33
CA THR A 284 5.02 6.32 -11.20
C THR A 284 6.03 5.30 -10.68
N LEU A 285 6.88 4.80 -11.57
CA LEU A 285 8.07 4.02 -11.22
C LEU A 285 9.20 4.97 -10.81
N LEU A 286 9.87 4.65 -9.72
CA LEU A 286 11.09 5.33 -9.28
C LEU A 286 12.34 4.72 -9.93
N ASP A 287 12.25 3.47 -10.34
CA ASP A 287 13.32 2.69 -10.95
C ASP A 287 12.71 1.51 -11.73
N GLU A 288 13.47 0.92 -12.64
CA GLU A 288 13.04 -0.26 -13.38
C GLU A 288 12.84 -1.46 -12.43
N PRO A 289 11.79 -2.30 -12.63
CA PRO A 289 11.62 -3.52 -11.85
C PRO A 289 12.84 -4.44 -11.99
N THR A 290 13.38 -4.89 -10.86
CA THR A 290 14.60 -5.73 -10.85
C THR A 290 14.33 -7.11 -10.27
N LEU A 291 15.09 -8.11 -10.72
CA LEU A 291 15.11 -9.45 -10.10
C LEU A 291 15.96 -9.48 -8.81
N ARG A 292 16.74 -8.42 -8.56
CA ARG A 292 17.61 -8.30 -7.38
C ARG A 292 16.78 -7.89 -6.17
N THR A 293 16.61 -8.81 -5.23
CA THR A 293 15.89 -8.53 -3.98
C THR A 293 16.85 -8.04 -2.89
N PRO A 294 16.54 -6.94 -2.16
CA PRO A 294 17.30 -6.53 -0.98
C PRO A 294 17.46 -7.66 0.05
N LYS A 295 18.53 -7.64 0.85
CA LYS A 295 18.62 -8.50 2.04
C LYS A 295 17.51 -8.13 3.03
N TYR A 296 16.74 -9.11 3.51
CA TYR A 296 15.69 -8.91 4.50
C TYR A 296 15.69 -10.00 5.57
N LEU A 297 15.12 -9.65 6.72
CA LEU A 297 14.95 -10.56 7.85
C LEU A 297 13.77 -11.49 7.58
N LYS A 298 14.03 -12.80 7.68
CA LYS A 298 12.97 -13.81 7.55
C LYS A 298 12.05 -13.74 8.77
N PRO A 299 10.72 -13.87 8.59
CA PRO A 299 9.80 -13.93 9.71
C PRO A 299 10.13 -15.08 10.66
N ILE A 300 10.17 -14.80 11.96
CA ILE A 300 10.41 -15.83 12.97
C ILE A 300 9.13 -16.65 13.13
N ARG A 301 9.18 -17.93 12.76
CA ARG A 301 8.11 -18.89 13.03
C ARG A 301 8.27 -19.38 14.46
N GLN A 302 7.26 -19.18 15.31
CA GLN A 302 7.23 -19.88 16.59
C GLN A 302 6.97 -21.36 16.30
N PRO A 303 7.75 -22.29 16.88
CA PRO A 303 7.45 -23.71 16.76
C PRO A 303 6.04 -23.95 17.31
N ALA A 304 5.24 -24.72 16.58
CA ALA A 304 3.93 -25.14 17.08
C ALA A 304 4.13 -25.85 18.42
N PRO A 305 3.24 -25.65 19.42
CA PRO A 305 3.31 -26.40 20.67
C PRO A 305 3.31 -27.89 20.30
N LYS A 306 4.35 -28.61 20.72
CA LYS A 306 4.38 -30.06 20.60
C LYS A 306 3.14 -30.56 21.34
N LYS A 307 2.22 -31.22 20.64
CA LYS A 307 1.16 -31.97 21.30
C LYS A 307 1.86 -33.08 22.08
N THR A 308 1.98 -32.89 23.39
CA THR A 308 2.32 -33.99 24.30
C THR A 308 1.17 -34.99 24.16
N ALA A 309 1.50 -36.17 23.64
CA ALA A 309 0.59 -37.31 23.59
C ALA A 309 0.40 -37.89 24.99
#